data_AF-A0A847PN86-F1
#
_entry.id   AF-A0A847PN86-F1
#
_cell.length_a   1.000
_cell.length_b   1.000
_cell.length_c   1.000
_cell.angle_alpha   90.00
_cell.angle_beta   90.00
_cell.angle_gamma   90.00
#
_symmetry.space_group_name_H-M   'P 1'
#
loop_
_entity.id
_entity.type
_entity.pdbx_description
1 polymer ?
#
loop_
_entity_poly.entity_id
_entity_poly.type
_entity_poly.pdbx_seq_one_letter_code
_entity_poly.pdbx_strand_id
1 'polypeptide(L)'
;MDEITRTDNNMPENNDFTDQINKYPAEVIDLKAENDSLKDENERLKTKNAKLYNDCVSFAKKIKANEDHFSRVSELEAEVERLKNEVEVLRMTSNVDPTLSTDATSHSIDFSNVKPMFSPPPLDKTFEPTEMFTDGAELIENVTKLISDEDNFLTNQEKETKKGKEKKAKVPKNHVIEEKGSVFRKIVKGLIWVLFIFSLLISLASGITYLLTHQYSNYTIAGYRFATVINDSMHPDVSKGSAVLVKYTSLEDSIPIDSLVITTKDKRSVGKIIALDASGSATIADKSGNYEIQDTQLIGLVVFVVPYLGEIVAYASTNPYHYLTIVASATLILLALLIIIPTKKVKKPKFGKDYTVEDFTI
;
A
#
# COMPACT_ATOMS: atom_id res chain seq x y z
N MET A 1 -85.93 1.52 59.54
CA MET A 1 -86.17 2.07 58.21
C MET A 1 -86.52 3.53 58.40
N ASP A 2 -85.72 4.53 58.06
CA ASP A 2 -84.48 4.54 57.28
C ASP A 2 -83.55 5.66 57.78
N GLU A 3 -82.25 5.41 57.61
CA GLU A 3 -81.11 6.10 58.20
C GLU A 3 -80.58 7.18 57.25
N ILE A 4 -80.53 8.43 57.72
CA ILE A 4 -80.02 9.59 56.97
C ILE A 4 -78.52 9.69 57.23
N THR A 5 -77.70 9.30 56.25
CA THR A 5 -76.25 9.50 56.27
C THR A 5 -75.87 10.86 55.69
N ARG A 6 -75.11 11.61 56.49
CA ARG A 6 -74.59 12.95 56.24
C ARG A 6 -73.20 12.78 55.61
N THR A 7 -73.04 13.19 54.35
CA THR A 7 -71.73 13.21 53.66
C THR A 7 -71.04 14.56 53.90
N ASP A 8 -69.92 14.53 54.61
CA ASP A 8 -69.02 15.66 54.82
C ASP A 8 -68.24 15.98 53.54
N ASN A 9 -68.37 17.22 53.07
CA ASN A 9 -67.61 17.77 51.96
C ASN A 9 -66.24 18.26 52.47
N ASN A 10 -65.21 17.44 52.31
CA ASN A 10 -63.81 17.87 52.43
C ASN A 10 -63.34 18.41 51.07
N MET A 11 -63.15 19.73 51.00
CA MET A 11 -62.59 20.42 49.84
C MET A 11 -61.06 20.37 49.93
N PRO A 12 -60.33 19.79 48.95
CA PRO A 12 -58.87 19.73 49.00
C PRO A 12 -58.27 21.14 48.82
N GLU A 13 -57.40 21.53 49.74
CA GLU A 13 -56.57 22.73 49.68
C GLU A 13 -55.73 22.74 48.40
N ASN A 14 -55.93 23.79 47.60
CA ASN A 14 -55.35 23.99 46.29
C ASN A 14 -54.03 24.77 46.43
N ASN A 15 -52.96 24.10 46.89
CA ASN A 15 -51.63 24.71 47.12
C ASN A 15 -50.54 24.32 46.08
N ASP A 16 -50.89 23.65 44.97
CA ASP A 16 -49.92 23.08 44.02
C ASP A 16 -49.59 23.97 42.79
N PHE A 17 -50.23 25.15 42.66
CA PHE A 17 -50.05 26.00 41.48
C PHE A 17 -48.84 26.94 41.54
N THR A 18 -48.34 27.26 42.74
CA THR A 18 -47.23 28.21 42.92
C THR A 18 -45.85 27.62 42.66
N ASP A 19 -45.66 26.30 42.79
CA ASP A 19 -44.37 25.65 42.54
C ASP A 19 -44.08 25.44 41.04
N GLN A 20 -45.11 25.36 40.20
CA GLN A 20 -44.91 25.22 38.75
C GLN A 20 -44.42 26.51 38.08
N ILE A 21 -44.81 27.69 38.60
CA ILE A 21 -44.48 28.99 38.00
C ILE A 21 -42.98 29.32 38.16
N ASN A 22 -42.34 28.84 39.23
CA ASN A 22 -40.91 29.10 39.48
C ASN A 22 -39.96 28.11 38.76
N LYS A 23 -40.47 27.05 38.13
CA LYS A 23 -39.65 26.04 37.43
C LYS A 23 -39.33 26.42 35.98
N TYR A 24 -40.25 27.10 35.30
CA TYR A 24 -40.07 27.55 33.90
C TYR A 24 -38.85 28.46 33.64
N PRO A 25 -38.49 29.44 34.49
CA PRO A 25 -37.35 30.30 34.19
C PRO A 25 -36.00 29.56 34.26
N ALA A 26 -35.87 28.50 35.06
CA ALA A 26 -34.64 27.73 35.16
C ALA A 26 -34.37 26.92 33.88
N GLU A 27 -35.39 26.24 33.34
CA GLU A 27 -35.26 25.43 32.13
C GLU A 27 -34.96 26.27 30.89
N VAL A 28 -35.51 27.49 30.82
CA VAL A 28 -35.22 28.44 29.72
C VAL A 28 -33.77 28.94 29.77
N ILE A 29 -33.19 29.10 30.97
CA ILE A 29 -31.79 29.50 31.14
C ILE A 29 -30.86 28.38 30.66
N ASP A 30 -31.14 27.12 31.02
CA ASP A 30 -30.35 25.97 30.61
C ASP A 30 -30.39 25.75 29.09
N LEU A 31 -31.58 25.86 28.47
CA LEU A 31 -31.74 25.76 27.02
C LEU A 31 -31.02 26.87 26.25
N LYS A 32 -30.91 28.07 26.84
CA LYS A 32 -30.16 29.17 26.22
C LYS A 32 -28.66 28.89 26.26
N ALA A 33 -28.14 28.40 27.38
CA ALA A 33 -26.73 28.02 27.51
C ALA A 33 -26.35 26.88 26.54
N GLU A 34 -27.24 25.89 26.35
CA GLU A 34 -27.02 24.82 25.37
C GLU A 34 -27.01 25.35 23.93
N ASN A 35 -27.92 26.25 23.57
CA ASN A 35 -27.93 26.87 22.24
C ASN A 35 -26.69 27.72 21.96
N ASP A 36 -26.22 28.48 22.94
CA ASP A 36 -24.99 29.26 22.81
C ASP A 36 -23.76 28.33 22.63
N SER A 37 -23.69 27.24 23.39
CA SER A 37 -22.65 26.20 23.23
C SER A 37 -22.67 25.53 21.84
N LEU A 38 -23.86 25.16 21.34
CA LEU A 38 -24.02 24.57 20.00
C LEU A 38 -23.68 25.55 18.88
N LYS A 39 -23.91 26.84 19.09
CA LYS A 39 -23.53 27.90 18.15
C LYS A 39 -22.00 28.01 18.06
N ASP A 40 -21.31 28.01 19.20
CA ASP A 40 -19.85 28.05 19.27
C ASP A 40 -19.22 26.80 18.63
N GLU A 41 -19.79 25.62 18.85
CA GLU A 41 -19.31 24.38 18.20
C GLU A 41 -19.49 24.44 16.67
N ASN A 42 -20.60 24.98 16.18
CA ASN A 42 -20.83 25.17 14.75
C ASN A 42 -19.81 26.15 14.12
N GLU A 43 -19.46 27.24 14.80
CA GLU A 43 -18.42 28.15 14.32
C GLU A 43 -17.03 27.47 14.30
N ARG A 44 -16.73 26.65 15.31
CA ARG A 44 -15.51 25.85 15.35
C ARG A 44 -15.46 24.80 14.23
N LEU A 45 -16.59 24.20 13.86
CA LEU A 45 -16.66 23.26 12.74
C LEU A 45 -16.51 23.98 11.39
N LYS A 46 -17.11 25.16 11.22
CA LYS A 46 -16.93 25.98 10.01
C LYS A 46 -15.47 26.34 9.78
N THR A 47 -14.75 26.77 10.82
CA THR A 47 -13.32 27.11 10.72
C THR A 47 -12.45 25.89 10.40
N LYS A 48 -12.73 24.73 11.01
CA LYS A 48 -12.05 23.47 10.67
C LYS A 48 -12.30 23.02 9.22
N ASN A 49 -13.54 23.11 8.75
CA ASN A 49 -13.88 22.76 7.37
C ASN A 49 -13.21 23.70 6.35
N ALA A 50 -13.17 25.01 6.64
CA ALA A 50 -12.45 25.97 5.81
C ALA A 50 -10.94 25.65 5.74
N LYS A 51 -10.33 25.28 6.87
CA LYS A 51 -8.93 24.85 6.91
C LYS A 51 -8.70 23.58 6.08
N LEU A 52 -9.54 22.57 6.25
CA LEU A 52 -9.44 21.31 5.49
C LEU A 52 -9.55 21.55 3.98
N TYR A 53 -10.48 22.42 3.56
CA TYR A 53 -10.61 22.81 2.16
C TYR A 53 -9.34 23.47 1.63
N ASN A 54 -8.75 24.42 2.37
CA ASN A 54 -7.48 25.05 2.00
C ASN A 54 -6.33 24.04 1.91
N ASP A 55 -6.26 23.08 2.83
CA ASP A 55 -5.25 22.03 2.83
C ASP A 55 -5.41 21.11 1.61
N CYS A 56 -6.64 20.74 1.24
CA CYS A 56 -6.94 19.96 0.03
C CYS A 56 -6.54 20.71 -1.25
N VAL A 57 -6.85 22.01 -1.35
CA VAL A 57 -6.47 22.85 -2.50
C VAL A 57 -4.94 22.99 -2.60
N SER A 58 -4.25 23.18 -1.47
CA SER A 58 -2.79 23.21 -1.39
C SER A 58 -2.17 21.90 -1.87
N PHE A 59 -2.73 20.77 -1.45
CA PHE A 59 -2.28 19.45 -1.87
C PHE A 59 -2.49 19.21 -3.37
N ALA A 60 -3.66 19.58 -3.91
CA ALA A 60 -3.93 19.50 -5.35
C ALA A 60 -2.95 20.34 -6.18
N LYS A 61 -2.60 21.55 -5.71
CA LYS A 61 -1.57 22.39 -6.35
C LYS A 61 -0.19 21.73 -6.35
N LYS A 62 0.18 21.03 -5.27
CA LYS A 62 1.45 20.29 -5.19
C LYS A 62 1.48 19.10 -6.14
N ILE A 63 0.37 18.37 -6.29
CA ILE A 63 0.26 17.28 -7.27
C ILE A 63 0.47 17.83 -8.69
N LYS A 64 -0.21 18.93 -9.03
CA LYS A 64 -0.07 19.56 -10.34
C LYS A 64 1.36 20.04 -10.61
N ALA A 65 2.00 20.67 -9.63
CA ALA A 65 3.40 21.07 -9.78
C ALA A 65 4.33 19.86 -10.00
N ASN A 66 4.09 18.72 -9.35
CA ASN A 66 4.85 17.50 -9.58
C ASN A 66 4.62 16.92 -10.99
N GLU A 67 3.41 17.01 -11.52
CA GLU A 67 3.08 16.60 -12.89
C GLU A 67 3.83 17.44 -13.94
N ASP A 68 3.92 18.75 -13.72
CA ASP A 68 4.74 19.66 -14.55
C ASP A 68 6.24 19.26 -14.50
N HIS A 69 6.73 18.83 -13.33
CA HIS A 69 8.09 18.29 -13.21
C HIS A 69 8.30 17.00 -13.98
N PHE A 70 7.35 16.06 -13.96
CA PHE A 70 7.42 14.83 -14.76
C PHE A 70 7.45 15.12 -16.26
N SER A 71 6.66 16.08 -16.72
CA SER A 71 6.66 16.52 -18.13
C SER A 71 8.04 17.04 -18.55
N ARG A 72 8.70 17.81 -17.69
CA ARG A 72 10.07 18.30 -17.95
C ARG A 72 11.13 17.21 -17.92
N VAL A 73 10.97 16.19 -17.07
CA VAL A 73 11.87 15.02 -17.05
C VAL A 73 11.74 14.24 -18.36
N SER A 74 10.52 14.01 -18.83
CA SER A 74 10.29 13.32 -20.12
C SER A 74 10.88 14.09 -21.30
N GLU A 75 10.78 15.43 -21.32
CA GLU A 75 11.43 16.26 -22.35
C GLU A 75 12.96 16.14 -22.31
N LEU A 76 13.56 16.13 -21.12
CA LEU A 76 15.01 15.96 -20.94
C LEU A 76 15.48 14.56 -21.36
N GLU A 77 14.71 13.52 -21.07
CA GLU A 77 15.02 12.14 -21.50
C GLU A 77 15.04 12.04 -23.03
N ALA A 78 14.06 12.64 -23.71
CA ALA A 78 14.02 12.71 -25.17
C ALA A 78 15.22 13.48 -25.75
N GLU A 79 15.66 14.57 -25.10
CA GLU A 79 16.84 15.32 -25.53
C GLU A 79 18.15 14.53 -25.34
N VAL A 80 18.28 13.79 -24.23
CA VAL A 80 19.42 12.90 -24.00
C VAL A 80 19.50 11.81 -25.06
N GLU A 81 18.37 11.23 -25.44
CA GLU A 81 18.32 10.21 -26.49
C GLU A 81 18.70 10.79 -27.86
N ARG A 82 18.22 12.00 -28.19
CA ARG A 82 18.62 12.73 -29.41
C ARG A 82 20.12 12.97 -29.46
N LEU A 83 20.71 13.48 -28.37
CA LEU A 83 22.15 13.75 -28.30
C LEU A 83 22.98 12.47 -28.38
N LYS A 84 22.51 11.38 -27.75
CA LYS A 84 23.15 10.07 -27.84
C LYS A 84 23.23 9.57 -29.29
N ASN A 85 22.15 9.75 -30.05
CA ASN A 85 22.11 9.41 -31.47
C ASN A 85 23.02 10.31 -32.32
N GLU A 86 23.07 11.61 -32.03
CA GLU A 86 23.98 12.56 -32.71
C GLU A 86 25.46 12.20 -32.49
N VAL A 87 25.84 11.85 -31.26
CA VAL A 87 27.20 11.40 -30.93
C VAL A 87 27.56 10.12 -31.68
N GLU A 88 26.63 9.17 -31.81
CA GLU A 88 26.87 7.93 -32.54
C GLU A 88 27.06 8.18 -34.05
N VAL A 89 26.27 9.08 -34.64
CA VAL A 89 26.44 9.53 -36.03
C VAL A 89 27.81 10.19 -36.22
N LEU A 90 28.20 11.10 -35.32
CA LEU A 90 29.51 11.76 -35.39
C LEU A 90 30.64 10.73 -35.32
N ARG A 91 30.54 9.73 -34.45
CA ARG A 91 31.52 8.65 -34.32
C ARG A 91 31.64 7.81 -35.60
N MET A 92 30.53 7.55 -36.29
CA MET A 92 30.54 6.87 -37.58
C MET A 92 31.18 7.74 -38.69
N THR A 93 30.92 9.05 -38.68
CA THR A 93 31.51 9.98 -39.67
C THR A 93 32.99 10.31 -39.40
N SER A 94 33.46 10.20 -38.15
CA SER A 94 34.85 10.46 -37.78
C SER A 94 35.79 9.28 -38.03
N ASN A 95 35.27 8.13 -38.48
CA ASN A 95 36.08 7.04 -39.05
C ASN A 95 36.58 7.39 -40.46
N VAL A 96 37.12 8.61 -40.60
CA VAL A 96 37.93 9.02 -41.74
C VAL A 96 39.25 8.28 -41.60
N ASP A 97 39.51 7.43 -42.58
CA ASP A 97 40.71 6.63 -42.81
C ASP A 97 41.99 7.16 -42.12
N PRO A 98 42.58 6.44 -41.16
CA PRO A 98 43.93 6.71 -40.66
C PRO A 98 44.95 6.15 -41.66
N THR A 99 44.90 6.62 -42.89
CA THR A 99 45.90 6.32 -43.92
C THR A 99 46.54 7.59 -44.43
N LEU A 100 47.15 8.38 -43.54
CA LEU A 100 48.16 9.33 -43.98
C LEU A 100 49.23 9.65 -42.92
N SER A 101 50.47 9.39 -43.35
CA SER A 101 51.74 9.93 -42.85
C SER A 101 52.29 9.37 -41.53
N THR A 102 53.08 8.31 -41.72
CA THR A 102 54.32 8.01 -40.99
C THR A 102 55.21 9.25 -40.79
N ASP A 103 56.02 9.20 -39.73
CA ASP A 103 57.10 10.12 -39.31
C ASP A 103 56.73 11.33 -38.45
N ALA A 104 56.67 11.10 -37.14
CA ALA A 104 57.27 12.00 -36.14
C ALA A 104 57.46 11.27 -34.80
N THR A 105 58.70 10.86 -34.56
CA THR A 105 59.41 10.78 -33.28
C THR A 105 58.58 10.55 -32.01
N SER A 106 58.60 9.31 -31.54
CA SER A 106 58.12 8.89 -30.23
C SER A 106 58.95 9.51 -29.09
N HIS A 107 58.36 10.46 -28.36
CA HIS A 107 58.66 10.65 -26.94
C HIS A 107 57.60 9.91 -26.13
N SER A 108 57.92 8.67 -25.74
CA SER A 108 57.13 7.90 -24.79
C SER A 108 57.26 8.53 -23.41
N ILE A 109 56.25 9.30 -22.99
CA ILE A 109 56.07 9.66 -21.60
C ILE A 109 55.49 8.43 -20.90
N ASP A 110 56.28 7.86 -20.00
CA ASP A 110 55.93 6.71 -19.17
C ASP A 110 54.96 7.14 -18.06
N PHE A 111 53.70 6.77 -18.21
CA PHE A 111 52.62 7.02 -17.24
C PHE A 111 52.41 5.88 -16.25
N SER A 112 53.33 4.91 -16.17
CA SER A 112 53.20 3.76 -15.25
C SER A 112 53.18 4.14 -13.76
N ASN A 113 53.39 5.41 -13.40
CA ASN A 113 53.47 5.88 -12.02
C ASN A 113 52.37 6.86 -11.56
N VAL A 114 51.32 7.10 -12.35
CA VAL A 114 50.20 7.96 -11.90
C VAL A 114 49.13 7.11 -11.22
N LYS A 115 49.17 7.07 -9.89
CA LYS A 115 48.16 6.46 -9.02
C LYS A 115 46.80 7.14 -9.24
N PRO A 116 45.75 6.44 -9.73
CA PRO A 116 44.43 7.03 -9.88
C PRO A 116 43.85 7.33 -8.50
N MET A 117 43.66 8.61 -8.17
CA MET A 117 43.20 9.02 -6.83
C MET A 117 41.68 9.00 -6.67
N PHE A 118 40.92 8.71 -7.73
CA PHE A 118 39.47 8.52 -7.65
C PHE A 118 39.02 7.47 -8.66
N SER A 119 38.66 6.27 -8.18
CA SER A 119 37.80 5.36 -8.93
C SER A 119 36.36 5.86 -8.77
N PRO A 120 35.68 6.32 -9.83
CA PRO A 120 34.25 6.53 -9.77
C PRO A 120 33.55 5.18 -9.50
N PRO A 121 32.46 5.16 -8.71
CA PRO A 121 31.70 3.93 -8.51
C PRO A 121 31.16 3.43 -9.86
N PRO A 122 31.06 2.10 -10.03
CA PRO A 122 30.57 1.52 -11.28
C PRO A 122 29.13 1.97 -11.52
N LEU A 123 28.91 2.68 -12.64
CA LEU A 123 27.59 2.91 -13.19
C LEU A 123 27.09 1.56 -13.72
N ASP A 124 26.15 0.97 -12.99
CA ASP A 124 25.39 -0.19 -13.43
C ASP A 124 24.48 0.24 -14.61
N LYS A 125 24.85 -0.20 -15.81
CA LYS A 125 24.14 0.08 -17.06
C LYS A 125 23.36 -1.17 -17.46
N THR A 126 22.12 -1.28 -16.96
CA THR A 126 20.99 -1.92 -17.66
C THR A 126 19.70 -1.62 -16.88
N PHE A 127 19.15 -0.43 -17.09
CA PHE A 127 17.72 -0.20 -16.86
C PHE A 127 17.06 -0.39 -18.22
N GLU A 128 16.51 -1.57 -18.48
CA GLU A 128 15.52 -1.71 -19.54
C GLU A 128 14.23 -1.03 -19.06
N PRO A 129 13.61 -0.15 -19.85
CA PRO A 129 12.34 0.44 -19.49
C PRO A 129 11.26 -0.64 -19.57
N THR A 130 10.92 -1.21 -18.43
CA THR A 130 9.76 -2.09 -18.30
C THR A 130 8.52 -1.28 -18.64
N GLU A 131 7.83 -1.68 -19.71
CA GLU A 131 6.47 -1.22 -20.05
C GLU A 131 5.54 -1.46 -18.85
N MET A 132 5.36 -0.44 -18.02
CA MET A 132 4.26 -0.37 -17.05
C MET A 132 3.62 1.00 -17.15
N PHE A 133 2.27 0.98 -17.12
CA PHE A 133 1.35 2.11 -17.09
C PHE A 133 0.86 2.67 -18.42
N THR A 134 0.14 1.84 -19.18
CA THR A 134 -0.89 2.33 -20.13
C THR A 134 -2.23 2.66 -19.44
N ASP A 135 -2.46 2.24 -18.20
CA ASP A 135 -3.74 2.46 -17.49
C ASP A 135 -3.83 3.83 -16.76
N GLY A 136 -2.75 4.61 -16.74
CA GLY A 136 -2.72 5.92 -16.08
C GLY A 136 -3.41 7.04 -16.87
N ALA A 137 -3.41 6.95 -18.20
CA ALA A 137 -3.95 8.01 -19.07
C ALA A 137 -5.48 8.15 -18.94
N GLU A 138 -6.20 7.05 -18.76
CA GLU A 138 -7.67 7.05 -18.63
C GLU A 138 -8.12 7.60 -17.27
N LEU A 139 -7.31 7.42 -16.21
CA LEU A 139 -7.57 8.01 -14.90
C LEU A 139 -7.33 9.53 -14.91
N ILE A 140 -6.32 9.99 -15.66
CA ILE A 140 -5.97 11.41 -15.81
C ILE A 140 -7.04 12.14 -16.62
N GLU A 141 -7.50 11.59 -17.76
CA GLU A 141 -8.57 12.23 -18.55
C GLU A 141 -9.86 12.43 -17.74
N ASN A 142 -10.21 11.46 -16.89
CA ASN A 142 -11.38 11.54 -16.03
C ASN A 142 -11.25 12.58 -14.92
N VAL A 143 -10.05 12.77 -14.36
CA VAL A 143 -9.80 13.81 -13.32
C VAL A 143 -9.76 15.21 -13.95
N THR A 144 -9.17 15.37 -15.15
CA THR A 144 -9.12 16.67 -15.84
C THR A 144 -10.50 17.13 -16.30
N LYS A 145 -11.38 16.21 -16.72
CA LYS A 145 -12.79 16.52 -17.04
C LYS A 145 -13.55 17.02 -15.81
N LEU A 146 -13.35 16.40 -14.64
CA LEU A 146 -13.99 16.81 -13.39
C LEU A 146 -13.57 18.21 -12.95
N ILE A 147 -12.29 18.59 -13.15
CA ILE A 147 -11.79 19.93 -12.79
C ILE A 147 -12.30 20.99 -13.79
N SER A 148 -12.37 20.66 -15.09
CA SER A 148 -12.91 21.55 -16.13
C SER A 148 -14.40 21.89 -15.92
N ASP A 149 -15.19 20.94 -15.41
CA ASP A 149 -16.61 21.15 -15.16
C ASP A 149 -16.86 22.01 -13.90
N GLU A 150 -15.91 22.05 -12.95
CA GLU A 150 -16.03 22.81 -11.70
C GLU A 150 -15.69 24.31 -11.89
N ASP A 151 -14.74 24.64 -12.77
CA ASP A 151 -14.40 26.04 -13.09
C ASP A 151 -15.53 26.77 -13.85
N ASN A 152 -16.33 26.05 -14.65
CA ASN A 152 -17.53 26.58 -15.31
C ASN A 152 -18.70 26.81 -14.33
N PHE A 153 -18.69 26.18 -13.15
CA PHE A 153 -19.73 26.35 -12.15
C PHE A 153 -19.52 27.65 -11.34
N LEU A 154 -18.26 28.00 -11.05
CA LEU A 154 -17.92 29.22 -10.32
C LEU A 154 -18.11 30.49 -11.16
N THR A 155 -17.88 30.43 -12.48
CA THR A 155 -18.07 31.58 -13.37
C THR A 155 -19.54 31.91 -13.65
N ASN A 156 -20.47 30.96 -13.46
CA ASN A 156 -21.90 31.21 -13.62
C ASN A 156 -22.59 31.73 -12.36
N GLN A 157 -22.02 31.54 -11.16
CA GLN A 157 -22.57 32.14 -9.94
C GLN A 157 -22.29 33.65 -9.81
N GLU A 158 -21.26 34.18 -10.46
CA GLU A 158 -20.90 35.60 -10.34
C GLU A 158 -21.73 36.53 -11.25
N LYS A 159 -22.49 35.99 -12.21
CA LYS A 159 -23.31 36.79 -13.14
C LYS A 159 -24.77 37.01 -12.73
N GLU A 160 -25.29 36.34 -11.70
CA GLU A 160 -26.72 36.47 -11.33
C GLU A 160 -27.01 37.45 -10.17
N THR A 161 -26.02 38.09 -9.55
CA THR A 161 -26.24 39.00 -8.41
C THR A 161 -26.62 40.45 -8.78
N LYS A 162 -26.88 40.78 -10.05
CA LYS A 162 -27.34 42.13 -10.43
C LYS A 162 -28.48 42.12 -11.45
N LYS A 163 -29.66 41.64 -11.05
CA LYS A 163 -30.94 42.14 -11.58
C LYS A 163 -32.08 41.83 -10.63
N GLY A 164 -32.37 42.81 -9.77
CA GLY A 164 -33.62 42.83 -9.02
C GLY A 164 -34.81 42.90 -9.98
N LYS A 165 -35.75 41.96 -9.80
CA LYS A 165 -37.18 42.15 -10.03
C LYS A 165 -37.92 41.07 -9.24
N GLU A 166 -38.78 41.53 -8.34
CA GLU A 166 -39.71 40.73 -7.55
C GLU A 166 -40.46 39.73 -8.44
N LYS A 167 -40.07 38.46 -8.34
CA LYS A 167 -40.91 37.34 -8.74
C LYS A 167 -40.96 36.38 -7.57
N LYS A 168 -42.18 36.14 -7.09
CA LYS A 168 -42.51 35.21 -6.00
C LYS A 168 -41.66 33.95 -6.09
N ALA A 169 -40.74 33.82 -5.13
CA ALA A 169 -39.73 32.78 -5.09
C ALA A 169 -40.42 31.41 -4.95
N LYS A 170 -40.36 30.61 -6.02
CA LYS A 170 -40.53 29.16 -5.91
C LYS A 170 -39.33 28.66 -5.11
N VAL A 171 -39.60 28.17 -3.91
CA VAL A 171 -38.64 27.52 -3.01
C VAL A 171 -37.80 26.54 -3.84
N PRO A 172 -36.47 26.76 -3.98
CA PRO A 172 -35.62 25.86 -4.73
C PRO A 172 -35.71 24.48 -4.05
N LYS A 173 -36.13 23.48 -4.82
CA LYS A 173 -36.11 22.09 -4.37
C LYS A 173 -34.65 21.75 -4.11
N ASN A 174 -34.26 21.68 -2.84
CA ASN A 174 -32.95 21.22 -2.42
C ASN A 174 -32.64 19.90 -3.14
N HIS A 175 -31.67 19.93 -4.04
CA HIS A 175 -31.11 18.72 -4.61
C HIS A 175 -30.48 17.92 -3.47
N VAL A 176 -31.14 16.82 -3.12
CA VAL A 176 -30.63 15.84 -2.17
C VAL A 176 -29.39 15.23 -2.82
N ILE A 177 -28.21 15.66 -2.38
CA ILE A 177 -26.95 15.03 -2.75
C ILE A 177 -27.00 13.62 -2.17
N GLU A 178 -27.25 12.63 -3.03
CA GLU A 178 -27.23 11.23 -2.61
C GLU A 178 -25.80 10.84 -2.21
N GLU A 179 -25.58 10.64 -0.92
CA GLU A 179 -24.31 10.20 -0.36
C GLU A 179 -23.93 8.81 -0.90
N LYS A 180 -23.12 8.77 -1.97
CA LYS A 180 -22.49 7.53 -2.49
C LYS A 180 -21.52 6.84 -1.50
N GLY A 181 -21.35 7.34 -0.29
CA GLY A 181 -20.34 6.88 0.69
C GLY A 181 -20.64 5.55 1.41
N SER A 182 -21.82 4.94 1.25
CA SER A 182 -22.19 3.75 2.03
C SER A 182 -21.55 2.44 1.56
N VAL A 183 -21.35 2.27 0.24
CA VAL A 183 -20.83 1.02 -0.33
C VAL A 183 -19.31 0.91 -0.14
N PHE A 184 -18.59 2.00 -0.40
CA PHE A 184 -17.13 2.05 -0.27
C PHE A 184 -16.64 1.66 1.13
N ARG A 185 -17.30 2.17 2.19
CA ARG A 185 -16.94 1.83 3.59
C ARG A 185 -17.08 0.34 3.89
N LYS A 186 -18.05 -0.36 3.29
CA LYS A 186 -18.22 -1.81 3.46
C LYS A 186 -17.09 -2.58 2.81
N ILE A 187 -16.69 -2.18 1.59
CA ILE A 187 -15.60 -2.80 0.84
C ILE A 187 -14.28 -2.63 1.58
N VAL A 188 -13.95 -1.41 1.99
CA VAL A 188 -12.71 -1.10 2.74
C VAL A 188 -12.65 -1.91 4.04
N LYS A 189 -13.75 -1.97 4.79
CA LYS A 189 -13.79 -2.77 6.02
C LYS A 189 -13.62 -4.28 5.74
N GLY A 190 -14.24 -4.79 4.68
CA GLY A 190 -14.04 -6.17 4.25
C GLY A 190 -12.58 -6.47 3.93
N LEU A 191 -11.94 -5.58 3.18
CA LEU A 191 -10.52 -5.70 2.83
C LEU A 191 -9.62 -5.68 4.08
N ILE A 192 -9.83 -4.75 5.01
CA ILE A 192 -9.06 -4.67 6.27
C ILE A 192 -9.25 -5.95 7.10
N TRP A 193 -10.47 -6.50 7.15
CA TRP A 193 -10.74 -7.74 7.89
C TRP A 193 -10.01 -8.95 7.26
N VAL A 194 -10.00 -9.04 5.93
CA VAL A 194 -9.25 -10.07 5.19
C VAL A 194 -7.75 -9.94 5.44
N LEU A 195 -7.19 -8.73 5.35
CA LEU A 195 -5.77 -8.46 5.63
C LEU A 195 -5.41 -8.79 7.08
N PHE A 196 -6.29 -8.49 8.03
CA PHE A 196 -6.10 -8.82 9.44
C PHE A 196 -6.04 -10.34 9.67
N ILE A 197 -6.97 -11.10 9.09
CA ILE A 197 -6.96 -12.57 9.18
C ILE A 197 -5.70 -13.15 8.55
N PHE A 198 -5.30 -12.65 7.39
CA PHE A 198 -4.10 -13.08 6.71
C PHE A 198 -2.84 -12.80 7.55
N SER A 199 -2.73 -11.61 8.16
CA SER A 199 -1.66 -11.24 9.09
C SER A 199 -1.62 -12.16 10.31
N LEU A 200 -2.78 -12.52 10.85
CA LEU A 200 -2.90 -13.44 11.98
C LEU A 200 -2.45 -14.86 11.61
N LEU A 201 -2.82 -15.35 10.42
CA LEU A 201 -2.36 -16.64 9.91
C LEU A 201 -0.84 -16.67 9.71
N ILE A 202 -0.26 -15.62 9.13
CA ILE A 202 1.21 -15.51 8.97
C ILE A 202 1.91 -15.47 10.33
N SER A 203 1.36 -14.73 11.29
CA SER A 203 1.90 -14.65 12.65
C SER A 203 1.90 -16.02 13.32
N LEU A 204 0.79 -16.75 13.22
CA LEU A 204 0.64 -18.09 13.78
C LEU A 204 1.59 -19.08 13.10
N ALA A 205 1.64 -19.08 11.76
CA ALA A 205 2.55 -19.92 10.98
C ALA A 205 4.01 -19.63 11.31
N SER A 206 4.38 -18.35 11.46
CA SER A 206 5.73 -17.93 11.85
C SER A 206 6.09 -18.42 13.26
N GLY A 207 5.16 -18.29 14.22
CA GLY A 207 5.34 -18.79 15.59
C GLY A 207 5.51 -20.30 15.66
N ILE A 208 4.67 -21.06 14.95
CA ILE A 208 4.77 -22.52 14.86
C ILE A 208 6.09 -22.92 14.20
N THR A 209 6.45 -22.27 13.08
CA THR A 209 7.69 -22.57 12.35
C THR A 209 8.91 -22.28 13.23
N TYR A 210 8.92 -21.18 13.98
CA TYR A 210 10.00 -20.85 14.91
C TYR A 210 10.19 -21.93 15.98
N LEU A 211 9.10 -22.41 16.58
CA LEU A 211 9.15 -23.48 17.57
C LEU A 211 9.66 -24.81 16.96
N LEU A 212 9.20 -25.16 15.76
CA LEU A 212 9.61 -26.39 15.08
C LEU A 212 11.08 -26.35 14.64
N THR A 213 11.53 -25.20 14.11
CA THR A 213 12.90 -25.05 13.60
C THR A 213 13.93 -25.15 14.73
N HIS A 214 13.58 -24.70 15.94
CA HIS A 214 14.49 -24.79 17.08
C HIS A 214 14.67 -26.23 17.58
N GLN A 215 13.66 -27.10 17.42
CA GLN A 215 13.72 -28.50 17.84
C GLN A 215 14.24 -29.45 16.75
N TYR A 216 14.01 -29.13 15.47
CA TYR A 216 14.29 -30.04 14.36
C TYR A 216 15.00 -29.31 13.21
N SER A 217 16.34 -29.37 13.18
CA SER A 217 17.17 -28.71 12.16
C SER A 217 17.02 -29.29 10.73
N ASN A 218 16.39 -30.47 10.61
CA ASN A 218 16.13 -31.17 9.35
C ASN A 218 14.65 -31.46 9.13
N TYR A 219 13.76 -30.60 9.64
CA TYR A 219 12.33 -30.78 9.44
C TYR A 219 11.95 -30.68 7.96
N THR A 220 11.23 -31.67 7.46
CA THR A 220 10.63 -31.68 6.12
C THR A 220 9.11 -31.74 6.27
N ILE A 221 8.40 -30.98 5.45
CA ILE A 221 6.94 -30.98 5.42
C ILE A 221 6.54 -31.69 4.14
N ALA A 222 5.94 -32.88 4.27
CA ALA A 222 5.55 -33.73 3.14
C ALA A 222 6.70 -34.01 2.14
N GLY A 223 7.94 -34.15 2.64
CA GLY A 223 9.13 -34.37 1.81
C GLY A 223 9.68 -33.10 1.15
N TYR A 224 9.09 -31.94 1.41
CA TYR A 224 9.60 -30.65 0.96
C TYR A 224 10.33 -29.92 2.08
N ARG A 225 11.31 -29.11 1.67
CA ARG A 225 12.06 -28.21 2.55
C ARG A 225 12.36 -26.90 1.84
N PHE A 226 12.46 -25.83 2.60
CA PHE A 226 12.89 -24.54 2.09
C PHE A 226 14.39 -24.36 2.35
N ALA A 227 15.09 -23.77 1.40
CA ALA A 227 16.46 -23.30 1.58
C ALA A 227 16.61 -21.89 1.04
N THR A 228 17.51 -21.11 1.62
CA THR A 228 17.87 -19.78 1.13
C THR A 228 19.21 -19.85 0.40
N VAL A 229 19.28 -19.20 -0.74
CA VAL A 229 20.50 -19.13 -1.57
C VAL A 229 21.35 -17.97 -1.08
N ILE A 230 22.57 -18.27 -0.63
CA ILE A 230 23.47 -17.29 0.00
C ILE A 230 24.47 -16.69 -1.02
N ASN A 231 24.72 -17.40 -2.12
CA ASN A 231 25.73 -17.08 -3.12
C ASN A 231 25.16 -17.14 -4.55
N ASP A 232 25.75 -16.33 -5.45
CA ASP A 232 25.38 -16.28 -6.88
C ASP A 232 26.11 -17.34 -7.73
N SER A 233 26.19 -18.57 -7.23
CA SER A 233 26.87 -19.66 -7.93
C SER A 233 26.06 -20.24 -9.09
N MET A 234 24.78 -19.89 -9.20
CA MET A 234 23.85 -20.42 -10.20
C MET A 234 23.11 -19.32 -10.98
N HIS A 235 23.64 -18.09 -11.02
CA HIS A 235 23.06 -17.02 -11.82
C HIS A 235 23.26 -17.31 -13.33
N PRO A 236 22.26 -17.13 -14.22
CA PRO A 236 20.97 -16.47 -14.01
C PRO A 236 19.84 -17.33 -13.41
N ASP A 237 19.97 -18.65 -13.42
CA ASP A 237 18.88 -19.58 -13.03
C ASP A 237 18.41 -19.38 -11.58
N VAL A 238 19.35 -19.13 -10.66
CA VAL A 238 19.08 -18.88 -9.25
C VAL A 238 20.00 -17.78 -8.72
N SER A 239 19.42 -16.64 -8.35
CA SER A 239 20.14 -15.53 -7.73
C SER A 239 20.26 -15.69 -6.21
N LYS A 240 21.29 -15.05 -5.64
CA LYS A 240 21.44 -14.82 -4.21
C LYS A 240 20.20 -14.15 -3.65
N GLY A 241 19.83 -14.54 -2.43
CA GLY A 241 18.65 -14.03 -1.76
C GLY A 241 17.35 -14.68 -2.22
N SER A 242 17.39 -15.65 -3.14
CA SER A 242 16.22 -16.44 -3.51
C SER A 242 15.90 -17.49 -2.44
N ALA A 243 14.61 -17.77 -2.26
CA ALA A 243 14.14 -18.94 -1.52
C ALA A 243 13.84 -20.07 -2.50
N VAL A 244 14.37 -21.26 -2.24
CA VAL A 244 14.17 -22.44 -3.07
C VAL A 244 13.38 -23.50 -2.31
N LEU A 245 12.36 -24.05 -2.95
CA LEU A 245 11.61 -25.20 -2.47
C LEU A 245 12.25 -26.47 -3.02
N VAL A 246 12.70 -27.34 -2.13
CA VAL A 246 13.45 -28.55 -2.45
C VAL A 246 12.61 -29.75 -2.07
N LYS A 247 12.37 -30.64 -3.02
CA LYS A 247 11.76 -31.94 -2.80
C LYS A 247 12.86 -32.96 -2.54
N TYR A 248 12.74 -33.73 -1.46
CA TYR A 248 13.63 -34.86 -1.22
C TYR A 248 13.50 -35.88 -2.35
N THR A 249 14.62 -36.27 -2.95
CA THR A 249 14.69 -37.12 -4.14
C THR A 249 16.03 -37.83 -4.11
N SER A 250 16.03 -39.14 -4.36
CA SER A 250 17.26 -39.93 -4.52
C SER A 250 17.69 -39.92 -6.00
N LEU A 251 18.95 -40.25 -6.27
CA LEU A 251 19.44 -40.43 -7.64
C LEU A 251 18.77 -41.61 -8.35
N GLU A 252 18.21 -42.56 -7.60
CA GLU A 252 17.42 -43.66 -8.14
C GLU A 252 16.09 -43.18 -8.74
N ASP A 253 15.54 -42.09 -8.20
CA ASP A 253 14.30 -41.47 -8.67
C ASP A 253 14.54 -40.64 -9.94
N SER A 254 14.83 -41.30 -11.07
CA SER A 254 14.91 -40.77 -12.45
C SER A 254 14.84 -39.23 -12.56
N ILE A 255 15.93 -38.54 -12.17
CA ILE A 255 15.97 -37.09 -12.14
C ILE A 255 16.20 -36.57 -13.57
N PRO A 256 15.40 -35.62 -14.08
CA PRO A 256 15.64 -35.05 -15.40
C PRO A 256 17.03 -34.39 -15.48
N ILE A 257 17.75 -34.63 -16.58
CA ILE A 257 18.93 -33.83 -16.93
C ILE A 257 18.51 -32.36 -17.00
N ASP A 258 19.43 -31.45 -16.67
CA ASP A 258 19.19 -29.99 -16.61
C ASP A 258 18.40 -29.54 -15.37
N SER A 259 18.12 -30.44 -14.43
CA SER A 259 17.46 -30.10 -13.17
C SER A 259 18.40 -29.42 -12.17
N LEU A 260 17.86 -28.46 -11.42
CA LEU A 260 18.53 -27.83 -10.28
C LEU A 260 18.44 -28.72 -9.03
N VAL A 261 19.57 -28.96 -8.38
CA VAL A 261 19.64 -29.81 -7.17
C VAL A 261 20.45 -29.15 -6.06
N ILE A 262 20.20 -29.58 -4.82
CA ILE A 262 21.03 -29.20 -3.67
C ILE A 262 21.90 -30.38 -3.23
N THR A 263 23.19 -30.13 -3.06
CA THR A 263 24.21 -31.13 -2.71
C THR A 263 24.94 -30.79 -1.41
N THR A 264 25.65 -31.73 -0.79
CA THR A 264 26.41 -31.52 0.46
C THR A 264 27.95 -31.49 0.31
N LYS A 265 28.48 -31.60 -0.92
CA LYS A 265 29.92 -31.84 -1.17
C LYS A 265 30.85 -30.86 -0.44
N ASP A 266 30.59 -29.55 -0.57
CA ASP A 266 31.38 -28.48 0.03
C ASP A 266 30.48 -27.57 0.89
N LYS A 267 29.65 -28.20 1.75
CA LYS A 267 28.43 -27.66 2.39
C LYS A 267 27.22 -27.74 1.45
N ARG A 268 26.12 -27.07 1.82
CA ARG A 268 24.90 -27.02 1.01
C ARG A 268 25.12 -26.09 -0.19
N SER A 269 25.34 -26.67 -1.37
CA SER A 269 25.47 -25.93 -2.65
C SER A 269 24.31 -26.26 -3.58
N VAL A 270 23.96 -25.31 -4.45
CA VAL A 270 22.99 -25.52 -5.54
C VAL A 270 23.79 -25.70 -6.83
N GLY A 271 23.40 -26.68 -7.64
CA GLY A 271 24.02 -26.95 -8.94
C GLY A 271 23.03 -27.57 -9.93
N LYS A 272 23.45 -27.73 -11.19
CA LYS A 272 22.63 -28.30 -12.26
C LYS A 272 23.15 -29.69 -12.65
N ILE A 273 22.25 -30.67 -12.79
CA ILE A 273 22.64 -32.01 -13.27
C ILE A 273 22.94 -31.94 -14.76
N ILE A 274 24.17 -32.32 -15.16
CA ILE A 274 24.57 -32.39 -16.57
C ILE A 274 24.73 -33.82 -17.08
N ALA A 275 25.01 -34.78 -16.20
CA ALA A 275 25.12 -36.20 -16.56
C ALA A 275 24.76 -37.09 -15.36
N LEU A 276 24.19 -38.25 -15.66
CA LEU A 276 23.93 -39.33 -14.71
C LEU A 276 24.72 -40.56 -15.16
N ASP A 277 25.51 -41.13 -14.27
CA ASP A 277 26.23 -42.37 -14.53
C ASP A 277 25.39 -43.59 -14.13
N ALA A 278 25.58 -44.69 -14.85
CA ALA A 278 24.96 -45.97 -14.53
C ALA A 278 25.42 -46.54 -13.17
N SER A 279 26.54 -46.03 -12.63
CA SER A 279 27.08 -46.38 -11.32
C SER A 279 26.34 -45.74 -10.13
N GLY A 280 25.35 -44.86 -10.39
CA GLY A 280 24.61 -44.15 -9.36
C GLY A 280 25.28 -42.85 -8.89
N SER A 281 26.18 -42.29 -9.70
CA SER A 281 26.72 -40.94 -9.49
C SER A 281 26.10 -39.93 -10.46
N ALA A 282 26.12 -38.66 -10.06
CA ALA A 282 25.68 -37.55 -10.90
C ALA A 282 26.81 -36.53 -11.06
N THR A 283 26.98 -36.01 -12.27
CA THR A 283 27.85 -34.86 -12.52
C THR A 283 27.03 -33.58 -12.43
N ILE A 284 27.45 -32.70 -11.53
CA ILE A 284 26.83 -31.41 -11.26
C ILE A 284 27.72 -30.30 -11.80
N ALA A 285 27.11 -29.34 -12.50
CA ALA A 285 27.74 -28.11 -12.92
C ALA A 285 27.30 -26.94 -12.03
N ASP A 286 28.25 -26.15 -11.58
CA ASP A 286 28.03 -24.83 -10.97
C ASP A 286 29.00 -23.80 -11.58
N LYS A 287 28.97 -22.55 -11.09
CA LYS A 287 29.91 -21.51 -11.53
C LYS A 287 31.38 -21.82 -11.23
N SER A 288 31.66 -22.67 -10.25
CA SER A 288 33.02 -23.06 -9.84
C SER A 288 33.60 -24.18 -10.72
N GLY A 289 32.74 -24.95 -11.39
CA GLY A 289 33.10 -25.99 -12.35
C GLY A 289 32.18 -27.20 -12.27
N ASN A 290 32.68 -28.34 -12.76
CA ASN A 290 31.95 -29.60 -12.73
C ASN A 290 32.49 -30.49 -11.63
N TYR A 291 31.59 -31.17 -10.92
CA TYR A 291 31.96 -32.14 -9.91
C TYR A 291 30.98 -33.30 -9.84
N GLU A 292 31.52 -34.47 -9.47
CA GLU A 292 30.73 -35.66 -9.26
C GLU A 292 30.20 -35.73 -7.82
N ILE A 293 28.96 -36.17 -7.67
CA ILE A 293 28.31 -36.45 -6.39
C ILE A 293 27.77 -37.88 -6.35
N GLN A 294 27.70 -38.43 -5.14
CA GLN A 294 26.99 -39.68 -4.86
C GLN A 294 25.58 -39.40 -4.32
N ASP A 295 24.73 -40.43 -4.28
CA ASP A 295 23.35 -40.33 -3.77
C ASP A 295 23.29 -39.79 -2.34
N THR A 296 24.23 -40.22 -1.48
CA THR A 296 24.35 -39.73 -0.09
C THR A 296 24.64 -38.23 0.03
N GLN A 297 25.13 -37.61 -1.05
CA GLN A 297 25.43 -36.19 -1.12
C GLN A 297 24.32 -35.38 -1.78
N LEU A 298 23.35 -36.02 -2.43
CA LEU A 298 22.16 -35.38 -2.97
C LEU A 298 21.16 -35.17 -1.83
N ILE A 299 20.68 -33.94 -1.69
CA ILE A 299 19.64 -33.65 -0.68
C ILE A 299 18.26 -33.52 -1.31
N GLY A 300 18.19 -33.13 -2.58
CA GLY A 300 16.93 -33.10 -3.30
C GLY A 300 16.91 -32.17 -4.51
N LEU A 301 15.80 -32.25 -5.23
CA LEU A 301 15.46 -31.51 -6.43
C LEU A 301 14.84 -30.15 -6.09
N VAL A 302 15.34 -29.07 -6.68
CA VAL A 302 14.71 -27.75 -6.59
C VAL A 302 13.50 -27.72 -7.51
N VAL A 303 12.31 -27.60 -6.92
CA VAL A 303 11.03 -27.60 -7.65
C VAL A 303 10.57 -26.18 -7.96
N PHE A 304 10.87 -25.23 -7.07
CA PHE A 304 10.39 -23.86 -7.19
C PHE A 304 11.41 -22.87 -6.64
N VAL A 305 11.54 -21.73 -7.29
CA VAL A 305 12.45 -20.65 -6.91
C VAL A 305 11.64 -19.36 -6.79
N VAL A 306 11.74 -18.70 -5.64
CA VAL A 306 11.15 -17.39 -5.40
C VAL A 306 12.26 -16.37 -5.20
N PRO A 307 12.48 -15.45 -6.15
CA PRO A 307 13.52 -14.44 -6.01
C PRO A 307 13.22 -13.50 -4.84
N TYR A 308 14.28 -12.99 -4.20
CA TYR A 308 14.27 -12.04 -3.06
C TYR A 308 13.63 -12.52 -1.75
N LEU A 309 12.77 -13.54 -1.79
CA LEU A 309 12.09 -14.04 -0.59
C LEU A 309 13.08 -14.65 0.43
N GLY A 310 14.19 -15.20 -0.07
CA GLY A 310 15.25 -15.76 0.76
C GLY A 310 15.90 -14.74 1.69
N GLU A 311 16.01 -13.47 1.28
CA GLU A 311 16.56 -12.40 2.13
C GLU A 311 15.62 -12.09 3.31
N ILE A 312 14.32 -12.03 3.05
CA ILE A 312 13.30 -11.83 4.08
C ILE A 312 13.34 -12.99 5.08
N VAL A 313 13.41 -14.23 4.58
CA VAL A 313 13.53 -15.43 5.42
C VAL A 313 14.83 -15.43 6.21
N ALA A 314 15.95 -15.07 5.58
CA ALA A 314 17.25 -14.98 6.24
C ALA A 314 17.23 -13.93 7.37
N TYR A 315 16.66 -12.76 7.11
CA TYR A 315 16.48 -11.71 8.12
C TYR A 315 15.59 -12.19 9.28
N ALA A 316 14.45 -12.82 8.97
CA ALA A 316 13.53 -13.36 9.97
C ALA A 316 14.20 -14.45 10.84
N SER A 317 15.08 -15.28 10.26
CA SER A 317 15.79 -16.33 10.99
C SER A 317 16.93 -15.77 11.86
N THR A 318 17.62 -14.73 11.40
CA THR A 318 18.77 -14.13 12.10
C THR A 318 18.31 -13.21 13.23
N ASN A 319 17.21 -12.47 13.01
CA ASN A 319 16.66 -11.49 13.95
C ASN A 319 15.20 -11.80 14.29
N PRO A 320 14.90 -12.96 14.91
CA PRO A 320 13.53 -13.43 15.10
C PRO A 320 12.68 -12.46 15.93
N TYR A 321 13.27 -11.86 16.98
CA TYR A 321 12.56 -10.90 17.82
C TYR A 321 12.18 -9.63 17.05
N HIS A 322 13.10 -9.06 16.26
CA HIS A 322 12.81 -7.88 15.44
C HIS A 322 11.72 -8.17 14.40
N TYR A 323 11.81 -9.31 13.72
CA TYR A 323 10.79 -9.74 12.77
C TYR A 323 9.41 -9.91 13.45
N LEU A 324 9.35 -10.61 14.58
CA LEU A 324 8.10 -10.78 15.33
C LEU A 324 7.52 -9.44 15.82
N THR A 325 8.35 -8.50 16.26
CA THR A 325 7.90 -7.13 16.63
C THR A 325 7.33 -6.38 15.42
N ILE A 326 7.95 -6.49 14.24
CA ILE A 326 7.42 -5.87 13.01
C ILE A 326 6.05 -6.47 12.66
N VAL A 327 5.92 -7.80 12.67
CA VAL A 327 4.64 -8.47 12.35
C VAL A 327 3.56 -8.17 13.40
N ALA A 328 3.92 -8.17 14.69
CA ALA A 328 3.01 -7.84 15.78
C ALA A 328 2.53 -6.38 15.71
N SER A 329 3.44 -5.43 15.45
CA SER A 329 3.09 -4.02 15.30
C SER A 329 2.18 -3.78 14.09
N ALA A 330 2.46 -4.40 12.94
CA ALA A 330 1.58 -4.34 11.77
C ALA A 330 0.18 -4.89 12.06
N THR A 331 0.10 -6.01 12.79
CA THR A 331 -1.17 -6.61 13.21
C THR A 331 -1.94 -5.70 14.18
N LEU A 332 -1.26 -5.04 15.12
CA LEU A 332 -1.87 -4.07 16.04
C LEU A 332 -2.38 -2.83 15.31
N ILE A 333 -1.67 -2.33 14.29
CA ILE A 333 -2.12 -1.21 13.46
C ILE A 333 -3.38 -1.60 12.69
N LEU A 334 -3.41 -2.79 12.07
CA LEU A 334 -4.60 -3.31 11.39
C LEU A 334 -5.79 -3.46 12.35
N LEU A 335 -5.53 -3.94 13.58
CA LEU A 335 -6.55 -4.04 14.63
C LEU A 335 -7.08 -2.65 15.03
N ALA A 336 -6.19 -1.67 15.23
CA ALA A 336 -6.57 -0.31 15.55
C ALA A 336 -7.41 0.34 14.43
N LEU A 337 -7.01 0.17 13.17
CA LEU A 337 -7.79 0.60 12.00
C LEU A 337 -9.18 -0.05 11.98
N LEU A 338 -9.27 -1.33 12.35
CA LEU A 338 -10.53 -2.05 12.41
C LEU A 338 -11.47 -1.51 13.50
N ILE A 339 -10.94 -1.08 14.65
CA ILE A 339 -11.70 -0.49 15.75
C ILE A 339 -12.15 0.94 15.43
N ILE A 340 -11.28 1.74 14.79
CA ILE A 340 -11.55 3.15 14.47
C ILE A 340 -12.69 3.31 13.48
N ILE A 341 -12.89 2.38 12.54
CA ILE A 341 -13.95 2.47 11.53
C ILE A 341 -15.31 2.14 12.18
N PRO A 342 -16.18 3.13 12.45
CA PRO A 342 -17.41 2.90 13.21
C PRO A 342 -18.35 2.01 12.42
N THR A 343 -18.83 0.95 13.06
CA THR A 343 -19.71 -0.06 12.46
C THR A 343 -21.19 0.28 12.59
N LYS A 344 -21.52 1.22 13.48
CA LYS A 344 -22.90 1.60 13.74
C LYS A 344 -23.40 2.44 12.58
N LYS A 345 -24.31 1.86 11.79
CA LYS A 345 -25.27 2.67 11.03
C LYS A 345 -25.95 3.55 12.06
N VAL A 346 -25.75 4.87 11.96
CA VAL A 346 -26.60 5.82 12.67
C VAL A 346 -28.00 5.47 12.21
N LYS A 347 -28.80 4.83 13.09
CA LYS A 347 -30.20 4.60 12.81
C LYS A 347 -30.75 6.00 12.61
N LYS A 348 -31.07 6.37 11.37
CA LYS A 348 -31.79 7.63 11.14
C LYS A 348 -33.03 7.52 12.03
N PRO A 349 -33.20 8.41 13.03
CA PRO A 349 -34.45 8.44 13.77
C PRO A 349 -35.56 8.49 12.73
N LYS A 350 -36.56 7.60 12.85
CA LYS A 350 -37.74 7.63 12.00
C LYS A 350 -38.54 8.88 12.38
N PHE A 351 -38.05 10.06 12.01
CA PHE A 351 -38.84 11.26 12.06
C PHE A 351 -39.88 11.17 10.94
N GLY A 352 -41.15 10.98 11.31
CA GLY A 352 -42.29 11.40 10.49
C GLY A 352 -42.86 10.37 9.53
N LYS A 353 -43.66 9.45 10.08
CA LYS A 353 -45.03 9.25 9.56
C LYS A 353 -46.11 9.49 10.61
N ASP A 354 -45.74 9.47 11.89
CA ASP A 354 -46.70 9.52 13.00
C ASP A 354 -46.63 10.80 13.84
N TYR A 355 -45.84 11.81 13.44
CA TYR A 355 -45.89 13.12 14.09
C TYR A 355 -46.91 13.98 13.36
N THR A 356 -48.10 14.09 13.96
CA THR A 356 -49.10 15.07 13.54
C THR A 356 -48.73 16.44 14.08
N VAL A 357 -49.00 17.50 13.31
CA VAL A 357 -48.72 18.89 13.70
C VAL A 357 -49.42 19.25 15.03
N GLU A 358 -50.47 18.51 15.37
CA GLU A 358 -51.23 18.61 16.62
C GLU A 358 -50.40 18.28 17.87
N ASP A 359 -49.32 17.49 17.76
CA ASP A 359 -48.44 17.15 18.90
C ASP A 359 -47.50 18.28 19.31
N PHE A 360 -47.47 19.39 18.55
CA PHE A 360 -46.57 20.53 18.78
C PHE A 360 -47.28 21.86 19.05
N THR A 361 -48.60 21.86 19.16
CA THR A 361 -49.36 23.03 19.64
C THR A 361 -49.47 23.00 21.16
N ILE A 362 -48.77 23.92 21.82
CA ILE A 362 -48.87 24.21 23.26
C ILE A 362 -50.06 25.14 23.51
#